data_AF-A0A932PWX9-F1
#
_entry.id   AF-A0A932PWX9-F1
#
_cell.length_a   1.000
_cell.length_b   1.000
_cell.length_c   1.000
_cell.angle_alpha   90.00
_cell.angle_beta   90.00
_cell.angle_gamma   90.00
#
_symmetry.space_group_name_H-M   'P 1'
#
loop_
_entity.id
_entity.type
_entity.pdbx_description
1 polymer ?
#
loop_
_entity_poly.entity_id
_entity_poly.type
_entity_poly.pdbx_seq_one_letter_code
_entity_poly.pdbx_strand_id
1 'polypeptide(L)' 'MNAEQLWDTTLNPATRTLRLVTLDDAEAADVVFDELMGNEVEGRKKWIMANAKKAELDL' A
#
# COMPACT_ATOMS: atom_id res chain seq x y z
N MET A 1 18.27 9.95 -4.67
CA MET A 1 18.27 10.54 -3.32
C MET A 1 19.67 10.41 -2.76
N ASN A 2 20.27 11.50 -2.31
CA ASN A 2 21.53 11.46 -1.56
C ASN A 2 21.24 11.42 -0.03
N ALA A 3 22.30 11.27 0.77
CA ALA A 3 22.15 11.13 2.23
C ALA A 3 21.48 12.35 2.88
N GLU A 4 21.82 13.57 2.44
CA GLU A 4 21.25 14.82 2.95
C GLU A 4 19.75 14.92 2.62
N GLN A 5 19.36 14.67 1.38
CA GLN A 5 17.96 14.67 0.95
C GLN A 5 17.13 13.64 1.71
N LEU A 6 17.68 12.44 1.94
CA LEU A 6 16.98 11.40 2.70
C LEU A 6 16.75 11.83 4.15
N TRP A 7 17.77 12.41 4.78
CA TRP A 7 17.67 12.93 6.13
C TRP A 7 16.58 14.00 6.24
N ASP A 8 16.63 15.01 5.37
CA ASP A 8 15.74 16.17 5.44
C ASP A 8 14.28 15.82 5.15
N THR A 9 14.05 14.91 4.20
CA THR A 9 12.69 14.58 3.73
C THR A 9 12.01 13.44 4.47
N THR A 10 12.77 12.46 5.00
CA THR A 10 12.17 11.23 5.54
C THR A 10 12.63 10.84 6.94
N LEU A 11 13.87 11.14 7.34
CA LEU A 11 14.44 10.58 8.57
C LEU A 11 14.44 11.55 9.75
N ASN A 12 14.56 12.86 9.50
CA ASN A 12 14.63 13.89 10.53
C ASN A 12 13.34 13.93 11.37
N PRO A 13 13.37 13.61 12.69
CA PRO A 13 12.18 13.60 13.54
C PRO A 13 11.43 14.93 13.62
N ALA A 14 12.10 16.06 13.36
CA ALA A 14 11.48 17.38 13.39
C ALA A 14 10.65 17.69 12.12
N THR A 15 10.96 17.06 10.98
CA THR A 15 10.30 17.35 9.68
C THR A 15 9.62 16.15 9.05
N ARG A 16 9.97 14.93 9.46
CA ARG A 16 9.39 13.71 8.91
C ARG A 16 7.92 13.57 9.26
N THR A 17 7.17 12.97 8.35
CA THR A 17 5.78 12.58 8.58
C THR A 17 5.70 11.07 8.62
N LEU A 18 5.30 10.51 9.77
CA LEU A 18 5.10 9.06 9.94
C LEU A 18 3.60 8.75 10.07
N ARG A 19 3.20 7.59 9.55
CA ARG A 19 1.88 7.01 9.77
C ARG A 19 2.01 5.84 10.74
N LEU A 20 1.30 5.89 11.85
CA LEU A 20 1.13 4.73 12.72
C LEU A 20 0.05 3.83 12.11
N VAL A 21 0.38 2.57 11.87
CA VAL A 21 -0.58 1.57 11.38
C VAL A 21 -1.25 0.93 12.59
N THR A 22 -2.57 0.93 12.61
CA THR A 22 -3.40 0.27 13.63
C THR A 22 -4.21 -0.86 12.99
N LEU A 23 -4.56 -1.87 13.79
CA LEU A 23 -5.41 -2.98 13.36
C LEU A 23 -6.79 -2.79 14.00
N ASP A 24 -7.79 -2.54 13.18
CA ASP A 24 -9.15 -2.29 13.64
C ASP A 24 -9.95 -3.61 13.78
N ASP A 25 -9.88 -4.46 12.76
CA ASP A 25 -10.52 -5.78 12.73
C ASP A 25 -9.51 -6.81 12.19
N ALA A 26 -9.19 -7.79 13.03
CA ALA A 26 -8.23 -8.84 12.70
C ALA A 26 -8.78 -9.83 11.67
N GLU A 27 -10.06 -10.20 11.77
CA GLU A 27 -10.67 -11.19 10.86
C GLU A 27 -10.79 -10.62 9.45
N ALA A 28 -11.24 -9.36 9.34
CA ALA A 28 -11.29 -8.68 8.05
C ALA A 28 -9.89 -8.51 7.43
N ALA A 29 -8.86 -8.22 8.25
CA ALA A 29 -7.50 -8.09 7.77
C ALA A 29 -6.97 -9.43 7.22
N ASP A 30 -7.20 -10.54 7.91
CA ASP A 30 -6.76 -11.87 7.47
C ASP A 30 -7.38 -12.26 6.12
N VAL A 31 -8.67 -12.01 5.93
CA VAL A 31 -9.35 -12.23 4.64
C VAL A 31 -8.69 -11.43 3.51
N VAL A 32 -8.37 -10.16 3.76
CA VAL A 32 -7.70 -9.29 2.78
C VAL A 32 -6.27 -9.77 2.51
N PHE A 33 -5.54 -10.26 3.52
CA PHE A 33 -4.22 -10.84 3.34
C PHE A 33 -4.28 -12.10 2.46
N ASP A 34 -5.22 -13.00 2.69
CA ASP A 34 -5.36 -14.22 1.89
C ASP A 34 -5.73 -13.90 0.44
N GLU A 35 -6.67 -12.98 0.21
CA GLU A 35 -7.09 -12.60 -1.15
C GLU A 35 -5.97 -11.89 -1.93
N LEU A 36 -5.20 -11.02 -1.27
CA LEU A 36 -4.17 -10.21 -1.93
C LEU A 36 -2.79 -10.85 -1.96
N MET A 37 -2.47 -11.72 -1.00
CA MET A 37 -1.12 -12.27 -0.79
C MET A 37 -1.09 -13.80 -0.79
N GLY A 38 -2.23 -14.48 -0.69
CA GLY A 38 -2.34 -15.94 -0.73
C GLY A 38 -1.96 -16.57 -2.08
N ASN A 39 -1.90 -17.89 -2.14
CA ASN A 39 -1.38 -18.59 -3.32
C ASN A 39 -2.33 -18.60 -4.53
N GLU A 40 -3.60 -18.19 -4.35
CA GLU A 40 -4.58 -18.17 -5.43
C GLU A 40 -4.42 -16.94 -6.32
N VAL A 41 -3.94 -17.16 -7.55
CA VAL A 41 -3.71 -16.08 -8.52
C VAL A 41 -5.02 -15.51 -9.08
N GLU A 42 -6.05 -16.34 -9.24
CA GLU A 42 -7.30 -15.95 -9.92
C GLU A 42 -8.14 -14.99 -9.07
N GLY A 43 -8.34 -15.27 -7.79
CA GLY A 43 -8.97 -14.37 -6.82
C GLY A 43 -8.31 -12.99 -6.82
N ARG A 44 -6.98 -12.94 -6.72
CA ARG A 44 -6.21 -11.69 -6.78
C ARG A 44 -6.43 -10.91 -8.07
N LYS A 45 -6.44 -11.59 -9.23
CA LYS A 45 -6.72 -10.94 -10.53
C LYS A 45 -8.10 -10.31 -10.57
N LYS A 46 -9.12 -11.03 -10.09
CA LYS A 46 -10.49 -10.51 -10.03
C LYS A 46 -10.57 -9.28 -9.12
N TRP A 47 -9.93 -9.32 -7.96
CA TRP A 47 -9.87 -8.18 -7.05
C TRP A 47 -9.23 -6.95 -7.71
N ILE A 48 -8.10 -7.11 -8.39
CA ILE A 48 -7.43 -6.02 -9.11
C ILE A 48 -8.34 -5.46 -10.20
N MET A 49 -8.98 -6.30 -11.02
CA MET A 49 -9.86 -5.83 -12.08
C MET A 49 -11.09 -5.08 -11.55
N ALA A 50 -11.61 -5.48 -10.39
CA ALA A 50 -12.75 -4.83 -9.76
C ALA A 50 -12.38 -3.46 -9.13
N ASN A 51 -11.17 -3.30 -8.61
CA ASN A 51 -10.76 -2.11 -7.84
C ASN A 51 -9.83 -1.15 -8.60
N ALA A 52 -9.21 -1.59 -9.69
CA ALA A 52 -8.31 -0.76 -10.48
C ALA A 52 -9.08 0.29 -11.28
N LYS A 53 -8.73 1.56 -11.05
CA LYS A 53 -9.17 2.66 -11.92
C LYS A 53 -8.36 2.61 -13.20
N LYS A 54 -9.05 2.58 -14.36
CA LYS A 54 -8.38 2.79 -15.65
C LYS A 54 -7.92 4.24 -15.74
N ALA A 55 -6.65 4.45 -16.05
CA ALA A 55 -6.14 5.77 -16.35
C ALA A 55 -6.57 6.17 -17.77
N GLU A 56 -7.07 7.39 -17.94
CA GLU A 56 -7.10 8.04 -19.25
C GLU A 56 -5.68 8.57 -19.50
N LEU A 57 -5.03 8.04 -20.54
CA LEU A 57 -3.73 8.53 -20.98
C LEU A 57 -3.98 9.65 -21.99
N ASP A 58 -3.65 10.89 -21.62
CA ASP A 58 -3.53 11.98 -22.58
C ASP A 58 -2.29 11.72 -23.45
N LEU A 59 -2.50 11.13 -24.63
CA LEU A 59 -1.49 10.93 -25.68
C LEU A 59 -1.59 12.04 -26.74
#